data_AF-A0A7J9PC83-F1
#
_entry.id   AF-A0A7J9PC83-F1
#
_cell.length_a   1.000
_cell.length_b   1.000
_cell.length_c   1.000
_cell.angle_alpha   90.00
_cell.angle_beta   90.00
_cell.angle_gamma   90.00
#
_symmetry.space_group_name_H-M   'P 1'
#
loop_
_entity.id
_entity.type
_entity.pdbx_description
1 polymer ?
#
loop_
_entity_poly.entity_id
_entity_poly.type
_entity_poly.pdbx_seq_one_letter_code
_entity_poly.pdbx_strand_id
1 'polypeptide(L)'
;MEFKNNSYFVDTVSENISISSVLKKYEERLLGFEKDSFKVKEPYVYVKFCLYTTLIFRILEKEISKIDLSEDEEKVVNILKKYKYRDFEAPYEENYIKFTVWKNESGTLVYQLCDLREIVSSSENWNKIYSVYVIHPKYFKQIKKVVLKIINKN
;
A
#
# COMPACT_ATOMS: atom_id res chain seq x y z
N MET A 1 -21.97 -18.92 3.59
CA MET A 1 -21.35 -18.15 2.49
C MET A 1 -19.91 -18.61 2.39
N GLU A 2 -19.57 -19.37 1.35
CA GLU A 2 -18.26 -20.00 1.20
C GLU A 2 -17.20 -18.95 0.84
N PHE A 3 -16.30 -18.65 1.77
CA PHE A 3 -15.14 -17.78 1.54
C PHE A 3 -14.04 -18.41 0.66
N LYS A 4 -14.28 -19.59 0.08
CA LYS A 4 -13.24 -20.39 -0.57
C LYS A 4 -12.78 -19.88 -1.95
N ASN A 5 -13.51 -18.96 -2.59
CA ASN A 5 -13.22 -18.51 -3.97
C ASN A 5 -13.15 -16.99 -4.14
N ASN A 6 -12.55 -16.25 -3.21
CA ASN A 6 -12.23 -14.83 -3.45
C ASN A 6 -10.83 -14.73 -4.06
N SER A 7 -10.75 -14.62 -5.39
CA SER A 7 -9.51 -14.56 -6.17
C SER A 7 -8.49 -13.52 -5.70
N TYR A 8 -8.91 -12.53 -4.91
CA TYR A 8 -8.06 -11.46 -4.41
C TYR A 8 -7.30 -11.76 -3.11
N PHE A 9 -7.71 -12.80 -2.35
CA PHE A 9 -7.02 -13.25 -1.12
C PHE A 9 -6.44 -14.66 -1.22
N VAL A 10 -6.83 -15.46 -2.24
CA VAL A 10 -6.23 -16.78 -2.54
C VAL A 10 -4.74 -16.67 -2.88
N ASP A 11 -4.27 -15.50 -3.33
CA ASP A 11 -2.84 -15.19 -3.50
C ASP A 11 -2.08 -14.91 -2.19
N THR A 12 -2.79 -14.99 -1.05
CA THR A 12 -2.35 -14.76 0.33
C THR A 12 -1.01 -15.39 0.69
N VAL A 13 -1.08 -16.70 0.90
CA VAL A 13 0.00 -17.62 1.19
C VAL A 13 -0.64 -19.00 1.08
N SER A 14 -0.08 -19.88 0.24
CA SER A 14 -0.24 -21.33 0.42
C SER A 14 1.07 -21.83 1.01
N GLU A 15 1.05 -22.91 1.78
CA GLU A 15 2.27 -23.53 2.32
C GLU A 15 3.31 -23.88 1.23
N ASN A 16 2.86 -23.95 -0.04
CA ASN A 16 3.68 -24.30 -1.20
C ASN A 16 4.13 -23.09 -2.04
N ILE A 17 3.81 -21.84 -1.67
CA ILE A 17 4.26 -20.66 -2.42
C ILE A 17 5.66 -20.26 -1.95
N SER A 18 6.64 -20.29 -2.86
CA SER A 18 7.98 -19.79 -2.57
C SER A 18 7.99 -18.27 -2.39
N ILE A 19 8.82 -17.78 -1.46
CA ILE A 19 9.03 -16.34 -1.23
C ILE A 19 9.38 -15.62 -2.54
N SER A 20 10.20 -16.25 -3.39
CA SER A 20 10.57 -15.72 -4.70
C SER A 20 9.36 -15.45 -5.61
N SER A 21 8.34 -16.31 -5.58
CA SER A 21 7.10 -16.09 -6.34
C SER A 21 6.33 -14.87 -5.83
N VAL A 22 6.26 -14.68 -4.51
CA VAL A 22 5.62 -13.53 -3.88
C VAL A 22 6.35 -12.23 -4.25
N LEU A 23 7.68 -12.23 -4.20
CA LEU A 23 8.49 -11.08 -4.58
C LEU A 23 8.33 -10.72 -6.05
N LYS A 24 8.34 -11.72 -6.95
CA LYS A 24 8.13 -11.50 -8.39
C LYS A 24 6.75 -10.90 -8.68
N LYS A 25 5.68 -11.43 -8.09
CA LYS A 25 4.32 -10.86 -8.22
C LYS A 25 4.27 -9.42 -7.75
N TYR A 26 4.98 -9.10 -6.67
CA TYR A 26 5.03 -7.73 -6.16
C TYR A 26 5.84 -6.79 -7.06
N GLU A 27 6.97 -7.25 -7.62
CA GLU A 27 7.75 -6.52 -8.61
C GLU A 27 6.91 -6.19 -9.85
N GLU A 28 6.20 -7.18 -10.40
CA GLU A 28 5.29 -6.99 -11.54
C GLU A 28 4.21 -5.94 -11.25
N ARG A 29 3.67 -5.92 -10.02
CA ARG A 29 2.72 -4.88 -9.59
C ARG A 29 3.37 -3.50 -9.50
N LEU A 30 4.57 -3.39 -8.93
CA LEU A 30 5.32 -2.12 -8.88
C LEU A 30 5.57 -1.56 -10.28
N LEU A 31 5.97 -2.41 -11.23
CA LEU A 31 6.14 -2.04 -12.63
C LEU A 31 4.82 -1.62 -13.28
N GLY A 32 3.71 -2.30 -12.96
CA GLY A 32 2.37 -1.93 -13.41
C GLY A 32 1.98 -0.51 -12.97
N PHE A 33 2.16 -0.18 -11.70
CA PHE A 33 1.88 1.16 -11.18
C PHE A 33 2.82 2.23 -11.75
N GLU A 34 4.07 1.89 -12.02
CA GLU A 34 5.06 2.83 -12.58
C GLU A 34 4.69 3.31 -13.98
N LYS A 35 4.04 2.48 -14.81
CA LYS A 35 3.60 2.87 -16.17
C LYS A 35 2.74 4.13 -16.19
N ASP A 36 1.95 4.33 -15.14
CA ASP A 36 1.11 5.50 -14.94
C ASP A 36 1.74 6.53 -13.98
N SER A 37 3.06 6.49 -13.77
CA SER A 37 3.76 7.32 -12.79
C SER A 37 3.19 7.21 -11.36
N PHE A 38 2.72 6.03 -10.98
CA PHE A 38 2.05 5.75 -9.71
C PHE A 38 0.77 6.58 -9.49
N LYS A 39 0.14 7.09 -10.56
CA LYS A 39 -1.19 7.72 -10.46
C LYS A 39 -2.22 6.68 -10.01
N VAL A 40 -2.95 7.00 -8.95
CA VAL A 40 -3.97 6.10 -8.42
C VAL A 40 -5.28 6.28 -9.20
N LYS A 41 -5.66 5.25 -9.96
CA LYS A 41 -6.93 5.23 -10.72
C LYS A 41 -8.08 4.68 -9.88
N GLU A 42 -7.81 3.65 -9.07
CA GLU A 42 -8.84 2.97 -8.28
C GLU A 42 -8.41 2.91 -6.79
N PRO A 43 -9.05 3.70 -5.90
CA PRO A 43 -8.72 3.77 -4.47
C PRO A 43 -8.67 2.43 -3.75
N TYR A 44 -9.60 1.53 -4.06
CA TYR A 44 -9.69 0.23 -3.41
C TYR A 44 -8.51 -0.68 -3.77
N VAL A 45 -8.11 -0.71 -5.05
CA VAL A 45 -6.92 -1.43 -5.52
C VAL A 45 -5.66 -0.86 -4.88
N TYR A 46 -5.60 0.46 -4.72
CA TYR A 46 -4.45 1.11 -4.09
C TYR A 46 -4.30 0.80 -2.60
N VAL A 47 -5.39 0.79 -1.83
CA VAL A 47 -5.37 0.33 -0.44
C VAL A 47 -4.83 -1.09 -0.34
N LYS A 48 -5.31 -2.00 -1.20
CA LYS A 48 -4.82 -3.38 -1.24
C LYS A 48 -3.33 -3.43 -1.55
N PHE A 49 -2.87 -2.60 -2.47
CA PHE A 49 -1.45 -2.51 -2.81
C PHE A 49 -0.62 -2.04 -1.61
N CYS A 50 -1.05 -1.01 -0.88
CA CYS A 50 -0.37 -0.56 0.35
C CYS A 50 -0.30 -1.64 1.44
N LEU A 51 -1.37 -2.42 1.60
CA LEU A 51 -1.38 -3.56 2.53
C LEU A 51 -0.39 -4.65 2.08
N TYR A 52 -0.35 -4.94 0.77
CA TYR A 52 0.58 -5.91 0.23
C TYR A 52 2.04 -5.45 0.37
N THR A 53 2.33 -4.17 0.13
CA THR A 53 3.65 -3.56 0.39
C THR A 53 4.08 -3.73 1.85
N THR A 54 3.15 -3.64 2.80
CA THR A 54 3.44 -3.86 4.21
C THR A 54 3.87 -5.30 4.48
N LEU A 55 3.20 -6.27 3.85
CA LEU A 55 3.57 -7.68 3.94
C LEU A 55 4.96 -7.93 3.35
N ILE A 56 5.23 -7.40 2.16
CA ILE A 56 6.53 -7.55 1.50
C ILE A 56 7.64 -6.92 2.32
N PHE A 57 7.41 -5.73 2.87
CA PHE A 57 8.37 -5.06 3.75
C PHE A 57 8.73 -5.93 4.95
N ARG A 58 7.75 -6.59 5.59
CA ARG A 58 8.00 -7.52 6.70
C ARG A 58 8.83 -8.73 6.28
N ILE A 59 8.58 -9.27 5.09
CA ILE A 59 9.34 -10.41 4.54
C ILE A 59 10.80 -10.01 4.30
N LEU A 60 11.03 -8.79 3.81
CA LEU A 60 12.36 -8.30 3.40
C LEU A 60 13.10 -7.50 4.49
N GLU A 61 12.53 -7.34 5.68
CA GLU A 61 13.02 -6.36 6.66
C GLU A 61 14.48 -6.61 7.07
N LYS A 62 14.86 -7.89 7.24
CA LYS A 62 16.23 -8.29 7.61
C LYS A 62 17.22 -8.08 6.47
N GLU A 63 16.76 -8.17 5.23
CA GLU A 63 17.54 -7.97 4.02
C GLU A 63 17.73 -6.47 3.77
N ILE A 64 16.69 -5.66 4.00
CA ILE A 64 16.76 -4.19 3.93
C ILE A 64 17.80 -3.64 4.90
N SER A 65 17.94 -4.21 6.11
CA SER A 65 18.96 -3.74 7.07
C SER A 65 20.41 -4.04 6.67
N LYS A 66 20.63 -4.80 5.59
CA LYS A 66 21.96 -5.23 5.09
C LYS A 66 22.38 -4.54 3.79
N ILE A 67 21.57 -3.61 3.27
CA ILE A 67 21.88 -2.89 2.04
C ILE A 67 22.13 -1.43 2.33
N ASP A 68 22.97 -0.80 1.50
CA ASP A 68 23.20 0.64 1.56
C ASP A 68 22.00 1.38 0.96
N LEU A 69 21.40 2.24 1.78
CA LEU A 69 20.26 3.06 1.44
C LEU A 69 20.72 4.50 1.24
N SER A 70 20.16 5.18 0.24
CA SER A 70 20.28 6.65 0.17
C SER A 70 19.38 7.29 1.22
N GLU A 71 19.60 8.57 1.55
CA GLU A 71 18.78 9.31 2.50
C GLU A 71 17.25 9.23 2.20
N ASP A 72 16.88 9.38 0.92
CA ASP A 72 15.49 9.21 0.46
C ASP A 72 14.92 7.80 0.73
N GLU A 73 15.76 6.77 0.58
CA GLU A 73 15.36 5.38 0.79
C GLU A 73 15.24 5.06 2.29
N GLU A 74 16.16 5.60 3.11
CA GLU A 74 16.08 5.51 4.57
C GLU A 74 14.81 6.18 5.11
N LYS A 75 14.48 7.38 4.63
CA LYS A 75 13.23 8.08 4.98
C LYS A 75 12.01 7.19 4.70
N VAL A 76 11.96 6.57 3.52
CA VAL A 76 10.85 5.67 3.14
C VAL A 76 10.82 4.39 3.96
N VAL A 77 11.97 3.78 4.23
CA VAL A 77 12.06 2.60 5.09
C VAL A 77 11.57 2.92 6.50
N ASN A 78 11.87 4.09 7.06
CA ASN A 78 11.39 4.51 8.37
C ASN A 78 9.86 4.72 8.39
N ILE A 79 9.28 5.33 7.34
CA ILE A 79 7.82 5.42 7.17
C ILE A 79 7.20 4.01 7.16
N LEU A 80 7.78 3.06 6.43
CA LEU A 80 7.29 1.68 6.35
C LEU A 80 7.41 0.93 7.69
N LYS A 81 8.49 1.15 8.44
CA LYS A 81 8.71 0.55 9.77
C LYS A 81 7.62 0.92 10.77
N LYS A 82 7.16 2.18 10.76
CA LYS A 82 6.02 2.62 11.58
C LYS A 82 4.70 2.11 11.01
N TYR A 83 4.50 2.31 9.70
CA TYR A 83 3.24 1.98 9.04
C TYR A 83 2.84 0.51 9.17
N LYS A 84 3.81 -0.43 9.19
CA LYS A 84 3.53 -1.85 9.39
C LYS A 84 2.87 -2.19 10.72
N TYR A 85 2.96 -1.32 11.71
CA TYR A 85 2.32 -1.47 13.03
C TYR A 85 1.13 -0.52 13.21
N ARG A 86 0.68 0.15 12.13
CA ARG A 86 -0.32 1.22 12.19
C ARG A 86 0.10 2.41 13.05
N ASP A 87 1.40 2.59 13.21
CA ASP A 87 2.00 3.83 13.69
C ASP A 87 2.36 4.72 12.50
N PHE A 88 2.45 6.03 12.71
CA PHE A 88 2.60 7.01 11.65
C PHE A 88 3.79 7.94 11.91
N GLU A 89 4.59 8.18 10.87
CA GLU A 89 5.72 9.11 10.88
C GLU A 89 5.23 10.52 10.55
N ALA A 90 5.58 11.50 11.36
CA ALA A 90 5.30 12.90 11.05
C ALA A 90 6.27 13.43 9.96
N PRO A 91 5.87 14.42 9.15
CA PRO A 91 4.55 15.04 9.08
C PRO A 91 3.54 14.17 8.33
N TYR A 92 2.35 14.00 8.90
CA TYR A 92 1.37 13.03 8.42
C TYR A 92 0.83 13.37 7.03
N GLU A 93 0.53 14.65 6.80
CA GLU A 93 0.01 15.20 5.55
C GLU A 93 0.99 15.02 4.38
N GLU A 94 2.28 14.93 4.69
CA GLU A 94 3.31 14.66 3.69
C GLU A 94 3.43 13.16 3.43
N ASN A 95 3.33 12.36 4.48
CA ASN A 95 3.70 10.95 4.47
C ASN A 95 2.58 10.02 4.02
N TYR A 96 1.33 10.45 4.21
CA TYR A 96 0.16 9.62 4.02
C TYR A 96 -0.91 10.32 3.18
N ILE A 97 -1.87 9.53 2.71
CA ILE A 97 -3.10 10.00 2.09
C ILE A 97 -4.28 9.29 2.78
N LYS A 98 -5.43 9.95 2.87
CA LYS A 98 -6.59 9.40 3.54
C LYS A 98 -7.40 8.55 2.57
N PHE A 99 -7.57 7.27 2.89
CA PHE A 99 -8.58 6.44 2.25
C PHE A 99 -9.89 6.51 3.02
N THR A 100 -11.00 6.60 2.31
CA THR A 100 -12.34 6.61 2.90
C THR A 100 -13.29 5.66 2.16
N VAL A 101 -14.22 5.08 2.91
CA VAL A 101 -15.34 4.30 2.38
C VAL A 101 -16.62 5.01 2.77
N TRP A 102 -17.46 5.26 1.77
CA TRP A 102 -18.75 5.89 1.91
C TRP A 102 -19.84 4.91 1.51
N LYS A 103 -20.96 4.96 2.22
CA LYS A 103 -22.14 4.14 1.98
C LYS A 103 -23.36 5.04 1.85
N ASN A 104 -24.15 4.83 0.81
CA ASN A 104 -25.45 5.48 0.67
C ASN A 104 -26.59 4.61 1.24
N GLU A 105 -27.81 5.13 1.22
CA GLU A 105 -29.01 4.43 1.74
C GLU A 105 -29.32 3.12 1.00
N SER A 106 -29.04 3.05 -0.32
CA SER A 106 -29.18 1.82 -1.11
C SER A 106 -28.10 0.77 -0.82
N GLY A 107 -27.13 1.08 0.04
CA GLY A 107 -26.04 0.19 0.40
C GLY A 107 -24.86 0.16 -0.58
N THR A 108 -24.86 1.05 -1.58
CA THR A 108 -23.76 1.22 -2.53
C THR A 108 -22.53 1.79 -1.82
N LEU A 109 -21.35 1.25 -2.14
CA LEU A 109 -20.09 1.71 -1.59
C LEU A 109 -19.31 2.53 -2.61
N VAL A 110 -18.71 3.63 -2.14
CA VAL A 110 -17.76 4.43 -2.91
C VAL A 110 -16.47 4.56 -2.12
N TYR A 111 -15.35 4.42 -2.82
CA TYR A 111 -14.01 4.50 -2.27
C TYR A 111 -13.32 5.77 -2.77
N GLN A 112 -12.69 6.50 -1.86
CA GLN A 112 -11.99 7.73 -2.21
C GLN A 112 -10.61 7.78 -1.57
N LEU A 113 -9.69 8.46 -2.26
CA LEU A 113 -8.43 8.93 -1.71
C LEU A 113 -8.47 10.45 -1.69
N CYS A 114 -8.18 11.04 -0.55
CA CYS A 114 -8.20 12.48 -0.34
C CYS A 114 -6.94 12.89 0.40
N ASP A 115 -6.45 14.10 0.12
CA ASP A 115 -5.39 14.68 0.94
C ASP A 115 -5.87 14.79 2.39
N LEU A 116 -4.97 14.64 3.36
CA LEU A 116 -5.30 14.79 4.77
C LEU A 116 -5.79 16.20 5.11
N ARG A 117 -5.37 17.20 4.33
CA ARG A 117 -5.77 18.60 4.46
C ARG A 117 -7.16 18.88 3.90
N GLU A 118 -7.68 18.00 3.04
CA GLU A 118 -9.01 18.16 2.45
C GLU A 118 -10.10 17.82 3.47
N ILE A 119 -10.99 18.79 3.70
CA ILE A 119 -12.23 18.57 4.44
C ILE A 119 -13.22 17.93 3.47
N VAL A 120 -13.35 16.60 3.55
CA VAL A 120 -14.34 15.87 2.74
C VAL A 120 -15.73 16.12 3.33
N SER A 121 -16.49 17.02 2.73
CA SER A 121 -17.90 17.23 3.06
C SER A 121 -18.75 16.06 2.59
N SER A 122 -19.62 15.54 3.45
CA SER A 122 -20.64 14.56 3.05
C SER A 122 -21.58 15.19 2.02
N SER A 123 -21.67 14.61 0.83
CA SER A 123 -22.81 14.89 -0.03
C SER A 123 -24.08 14.35 0.63
N GLU A 124 -25.20 15.05 0.43
CA GLU A 124 -26.51 14.57 0.86
C GLU A 124 -26.67 13.11 0.38
N ASN A 125 -27.01 12.21 1.29
CA ASN A 125 -27.17 10.75 1.11
C ASN A 125 -25.91 9.87 1.18
N TRP A 126 -24.72 10.39 1.49
CA TRP A 126 -23.52 9.58 1.68
C TRP A 126 -22.97 9.65 3.10
N ASN A 127 -22.88 8.50 3.75
CA ASN A 127 -22.32 8.35 5.09
C ASN A 127 -20.93 7.72 5.01
N LYS A 128 -19.92 8.40 5.58
CA LYS A 128 -18.58 7.82 5.72
C LYS A 128 -18.60 6.75 6.80
N ILE A 129 -18.33 5.50 6.41
CA ILE A 129 -18.36 4.34 7.30
C ILE A 129 -16.97 3.84 7.70
N TYR A 130 -15.93 4.25 6.97
CA TYR A 130 -14.55 3.86 7.27
C TYR A 130 -13.56 4.92 6.79
N SER A 131 -12.46 5.08 7.53
CA SER A 131 -11.33 5.89 7.11
C SER A 131 -10.03 5.33 7.67
N VAL A 132 -8.97 5.35 6.87
CA VAL A 132 -7.63 4.95 7.28
C VAL A 132 -6.57 5.75 6.52
N TYR A 133 -5.40 5.93 7.11
CA TYR A 133 -4.25 6.48 6.41
C TYR A 133 -3.54 5.37 5.63
N VAL A 134 -3.12 5.70 4.42
CA VAL A 134 -2.28 4.84 3.60
C VAL A 134 -1.05 5.61 3.14
N ILE A 135 0.03 4.89 2.82
CA ILE A 135 1.28 5.47 2.33
C ILE A 135 0.99 6.39 1.15
N HIS A 136 1.62 7.56 1.07
CA HIS A 136 1.44 8.45 -0.06
C HIS A 136 2.03 7.84 -1.36
N PRO A 137 1.34 7.92 -2.52
CA PRO A 137 1.80 7.31 -3.78
C PRO A 137 3.22 7.68 -4.20
N LYS A 138 3.65 8.90 -3.89
CA LYS A 138 4.99 9.43 -4.19
C LYS A 138 6.14 8.54 -3.70
N TYR A 139 5.95 7.78 -2.61
CA TYR A 139 7.01 6.95 -2.04
C TYR A 139 7.22 5.64 -2.79
N PHE A 140 6.27 5.21 -3.63
CA PHE A 140 6.35 3.91 -4.29
C PHE A 140 7.51 3.81 -5.29
N LYS A 141 8.00 4.95 -5.81
CA LYS A 141 9.23 5.00 -6.60
C LYS A 141 10.45 4.55 -5.78
N GLN A 142 10.62 5.07 -4.57
CA GLN A 142 11.70 4.69 -3.66
C GLN A 142 11.50 3.27 -3.13
N ILE A 143 10.27 2.88 -2.78
CA ILE A 143 9.96 1.50 -2.37
C ILE A 143 10.40 0.50 -3.45
N LYS A 144 10.10 0.79 -4.72
CA LYS A 144 10.54 -0.02 -5.85
C LYS A 144 12.08 -0.15 -5.88
N LYS A 145 12.81 0.96 -5.73
CA LYS A 145 14.29 0.94 -5.71
C LYS A 145 14.83 0.04 -4.61
N VAL A 146 14.31 0.18 -3.38
CA VAL A 146 14.72 -0.66 -2.24
C VAL A 146 14.48 -2.14 -2.53
N VAL A 147 13.30 -2.48 -3.05
CA VAL A 147 12.93 -3.87 -3.37
C VAL A 147 13.83 -4.43 -4.47
N LEU A 148 14.08 -3.69 -5.54
CA LEU A 148 14.95 -4.12 -6.64
C LEU A 148 16.41 -4.27 -6.19
N LYS A 149 16.91 -3.42 -5.29
CA LYS A 149 18.24 -3.57 -4.70
C LYS A 149 18.41 -4.91 -3.98
N ILE A 150 17.34 -5.43 -3.37
CA ILE A 150 17.37 -6.72 -2.66
C ILE A 150 17.26 -7.88 -3.66
N ILE A 151 16.33 -7.77 -4.61
CA ILE A 151 16.12 -8.81 -5.63
C ILE A 151 17.39 -9.02 -6.46
N ASN A 152 18.07 -7.93 -6.87
CA ASN A 152 19.27 -8.01 -7.72
C ASN A 152 20.57 -8.33 -6.96
N LYS A 153 20.56 -8.34 -5.62
CA LYS A 153 21.72 -8.74 -4.80
C LYS A 153 21.78 -10.26 -4.59
N ASN A 154 20.67 -10.95 -4.86
CA ASN A 154 20.48 -12.40 -4.75
C ASN A 154 20.33 -13.03 -6.14
#